data_AF-A0A2N2NHP4-F1
#
_entry.id   AF-A0A2N2NHP4-F1
#
_cell.length_a   1.000
_cell.length_b   1.000
_cell.length_c   1.000
_cell.angle_alpha   90.00
_cell.angle_beta   90.00
_cell.angle_gamma   90.00
#
_symmetry.space_group_name_H-M   'P 1'
#
loop_
_entity.id
_entity.type
_entity.pdbx_description
1 polymer ?
#
loop_
_entity_poly.entity_id
_entity_poly.type
_entity_poly.pdbx_seq_one_letter_code
_entity_poly.pdbx_strand_id
1 'polypeptide(L)'
;MIFLTACNLTTGSDKNDSGNANMPNPASVFCEENGGTLEIRTAEDGSQAGFCVFADGSECDEWAYFRGECNPGDNLTENSLPTHRIGRNTARQKALTWNNG
;
A
#
# COMPACT_ATOMS: atom_id res chain seq x y z
N MET A 1 63.43 3.36 -23.48
CA MET A 1 62.55 3.59 -22.31
C MET A 1 61.22 4.10 -22.82
N ILE A 2 60.14 3.35 -22.62
CA ILE A 2 58.76 3.77 -22.33
C ILE A 2 58.03 2.44 -22.11
N PHE A 3 57.86 2.07 -20.83
CA PHE A 3 57.01 0.95 -20.44
C PHE A 3 55.58 1.48 -20.43
N LEU A 4 54.72 0.99 -21.34
CA LEU A 4 53.29 1.28 -21.28
C LEU A 4 52.64 0.31 -20.28
N THR A 5 52.66 0.70 -19.01
CA THR A 5 51.88 0.03 -17.96
C THR A 5 50.42 0.45 -18.14
N ALA A 6 49.58 -0.45 -18.68
CA ALA A 6 48.15 -0.23 -18.75
C ALA A 6 47.58 -0.18 -17.33
N CYS A 7 46.89 0.91 -17.00
CA CYS A 7 46.16 1.04 -15.77
C CYS A 7 45.04 -0.02 -15.78
N ASN A 8 45.11 -1.01 -14.89
CA ASN A 8 43.92 -1.74 -14.48
C ASN A 8 43.05 -0.74 -13.73
N LEU A 9 42.21 -0.02 -14.48
CA LEU A 9 41.09 0.71 -13.93
C LEU A 9 40.09 -0.35 -13.49
N THR A 10 40.34 -0.94 -12.32
CA THR A 10 39.32 -1.63 -11.55
C THR A 10 38.35 -0.55 -11.08
N THR A 11 37.50 -0.07 -11.99
CA THR A 11 36.26 0.58 -11.59
C THR A 11 35.37 -0.52 -11.04
N GLY A 12 35.67 -0.93 -9.80
CA GLY A 12 34.62 -1.30 -8.88
C GLY A 12 33.65 -0.14 -8.89
N SER A 13 32.62 -0.26 -9.72
CA SER A 13 31.40 0.50 -9.52
C SER A 13 30.80 -0.12 -8.28
N ASP A 14 31.28 0.35 -7.13
CA ASP A 14 30.57 0.27 -5.88
C ASP A 14 29.13 0.64 -6.22
N LYS A 15 28.26 -0.36 -6.12
CA LYS A 15 26.82 -0.13 -6.10
C LYS A 15 26.65 0.93 -5.03
N ASN A 16 26.21 2.12 -5.44
CA ASN A 16 25.71 3.13 -4.54
C ASN A 16 24.47 2.52 -3.90
N ASP A 17 24.71 1.69 -2.89
CA ASP A 17 23.73 1.22 -1.93
C ASP A 17 23.22 2.50 -1.31
N SER A 18 22.09 2.94 -1.85
CA SER A 18 21.33 4.07 -1.38
C SER A 18 20.78 3.66 -0.02
N GLY A 19 21.68 3.65 0.95
CA GLY A 19 21.44 3.27 2.33
C GLY A 19 20.54 4.32 2.93
N ASN A 20 19.24 4.10 2.82
CA ASN A 20 18.18 4.62 3.69
C ASN A 20 16.85 3.85 3.48
N ALA A 21 16.88 2.61 2.96
CA ALA A 21 15.72 1.71 2.99
C ALA A 21 15.65 0.89 4.30
N ASN A 22 16.38 1.29 5.34
CA ASN A 22 16.52 0.52 6.57
C ASN A 22 15.46 0.86 7.64
N MET A 23 14.52 1.78 7.34
CA MET A 23 13.39 2.04 8.22
C MET A 23 12.16 1.28 7.69
N PRO A 24 11.57 0.37 8.49
CA PRO A 24 10.33 -0.28 8.12
C PRO A 24 9.23 0.73 7.83
N ASN A 25 8.37 0.41 6.88
CA ASN A 25 7.16 1.21 6.65
C ASN A 25 6.24 1.09 7.89
N PRO A 26 5.87 2.20 8.53
CA PRO A 26 5.06 2.15 9.75
C PRO A 26 3.68 1.52 9.54
N ALA A 27 3.08 1.68 8.36
CA ALA A 27 1.80 1.04 8.03
C ALA A 27 1.95 -0.49 7.92
N SER A 28 3.04 -0.94 7.30
CA SER A 28 3.39 -2.36 7.19
C SER A 28 3.60 -2.99 8.56
N VAL A 29 4.39 -2.35 9.44
CA VAL A 29 4.61 -2.82 10.81
C VAL A 29 3.30 -2.86 11.59
N PHE A 30 2.48 -1.81 11.49
CA PHE A 30 1.19 -1.75 12.16
C PHE A 30 0.26 -2.90 11.72
N CYS A 31 0.23 -3.24 10.43
CA CYS A 31 -0.54 -4.38 9.94
C CYS A 31 -0.14 -5.68 10.66
N GLU A 32 1.15 -6.00 10.67
CA GLU A 32 1.69 -7.23 11.25
C GLU A 32 1.51 -7.27 12.78
N GLU A 33 1.76 -6.16 13.48
CA GLU A 33 1.58 -6.04 14.93
C GLU A 33 0.13 -6.19 15.38
N ASN A 34 -0.84 -5.87 14.52
CA ASN A 34 -2.27 -6.03 14.79
C ASN A 34 -2.84 -7.36 14.26
N GLY A 35 -1.98 -8.32 13.91
CA GLY A 35 -2.38 -9.67 13.52
C GLY A 35 -2.87 -9.80 12.07
N GLY A 36 -2.63 -8.80 11.24
CA GLY A 36 -2.76 -8.90 9.80
C GLY A 36 -1.51 -9.49 9.13
N THR A 37 -1.67 -9.90 7.88
CA THR A 37 -0.57 -10.31 6.99
C THR A 37 -0.36 -9.23 5.94
N LEU A 38 0.87 -8.72 5.82
CA LEU A 38 1.21 -7.74 4.80
C LEU A 38 1.42 -8.41 3.44
N GLU A 39 0.70 -7.95 2.42
CA GLU A 39 0.91 -8.29 1.02
C GLU A 39 1.31 -7.05 0.21
N ILE A 40 2.47 -7.10 -0.44
CA ILE A 40 2.87 -6.08 -1.40
C ILE A 40 2.43 -6.50 -2.80
N ARG A 41 1.64 -5.65 -3.45
CA ARG A 41 1.13 -5.86 -4.81
C ARG A 41 1.78 -4.85 -5.76
N THR A 42 2.34 -5.35 -6.86
CA THR A 42 2.95 -4.52 -7.90
C THR A 42 2.01 -4.40 -9.09
N ALA A 43 1.68 -3.17 -9.50
CA ALA A 43 0.88 -2.91 -10.68
C ALA A 43 1.70 -2.99 -11.98
N GLU A 44 1.02 -2.99 -13.12
CA GLU A 44 1.67 -3.08 -14.45
C GLU A 44 2.62 -1.90 -14.73
N ASP A 45 2.36 -0.74 -14.12
CA ASP A 45 3.22 0.46 -14.21
C ASP A 45 4.44 0.41 -13.26
N GLY A 46 4.58 -0.67 -12.48
CA GLY A 46 5.66 -0.86 -11.51
C GLY A 46 5.43 -0.19 -10.17
N SER A 47 4.29 0.47 -9.94
CA SER A 47 3.93 0.98 -8.62
C SER A 47 3.63 -0.17 -7.66
N GLN A 48 3.96 0.00 -6.38
CA GLN A 48 3.70 -0.98 -5.32
C GLN A 48 2.72 -0.41 -4.31
N ALA A 49 1.77 -1.23 -3.89
CA ALA A 49 0.82 -0.94 -2.81
C ALA A 49 0.84 -2.07 -1.78
N GLY A 50 0.77 -1.72 -0.50
CA GLY A 50 0.68 -2.67 0.61
C GLY A 50 -0.77 -2.89 1.03
N PHE A 51 -1.14 -4.15 1.19
CA PHE A 51 -2.45 -4.57 1.69
C PHE A 51 -2.29 -5.37 2.97
N CYS A 52 -3.11 -5.07 3.97
CA CYS A 52 -3.21 -5.82 5.19
C CYS A 52 -4.36 -6.83 5.07
N VAL A 53 -4.03 -8.13 5.05
CA VAL A 53 -4.98 -9.23 4.95
C VAL A 53 -5.24 -9.82 6.34
N PHE A 54 -6.52 -9.91 6.71
CA PHE A 54 -6.93 -10.35 8.04
C PHE A 54 -7.41 -11.81 8.03
N ALA A 55 -7.50 -12.42 9.23
CA ALA A 55 -7.87 -13.83 9.39
C ALA A 55 -9.30 -14.17 8.94
N ASP A 56 -10.19 -13.16 8.87
CA ASP A 56 -11.54 -13.30 8.34
C ASP A 56 -11.59 -13.22 6.80
N GLY A 57 -10.44 -13.03 6.15
CA GLY A 57 -10.29 -12.87 4.70
C GLY A 57 -10.56 -11.45 4.21
N SER A 58 -10.85 -10.50 5.10
CA SER A 58 -10.94 -9.09 4.72
C SER A 58 -9.54 -8.54 4.41
N GLU A 59 -9.48 -7.51 3.57
CA GLU A 59 -8.24 -6.80 3.28
C GLU A 59 -8.46 -5.30 3.37
N CYS A 60 -7.43 -4.57 3.77
CA CYS A 60 -7.38 -3.10 3.76
C CYS A 60 -6.10 -2.65 3.08
N ASP A 61 -6.12 -1.49 2.40
CA ASP A 61 -4.87 -0.78 2.13
C ASP A 61 -4.15 -0.48 3.47
N GLU A 62 -2.84 -0.75 3.54
CA GLU A 62 -2.09 -0.69 4.80
C GLU A 62 -2.16 0.71 5.44
N TRP A 63 -2.19 1.77 4.62
CA TRP A 63 -2.24 3.14 5.09
C TRP A 63 -3.64 3.54 5.54
N ALA A 64 -4.68 3.02 4.86
CA ALA A 64 -6.05 3.18 5.31
C ALA A 64 -6.28 2.50 6.67
N TYR A 65 -5.72 1.29 6.87
CA TYR A 65 -5.81 0.61 8.17
C TYR A 65 -5.04 1.37 9.26
N PHE A 66 -3.81 1.80 8.99
CA PHE A 66 -3.00 2.59 9.91
C PHE A 66 -3.68 3.89 10.38
N ARG A 67 -4.46 4.55 9.50
CA ARG A 67 -5.21 5.77 9.84
C ARG A 67 -6.61 5.50 10.41
N GLY A 68 -7.03 4.24 10.52
CA GLY A 68 -8.38 3.87 10.96
C GLY A 68 -9.49 4.21 9.94
N GLU A 69 -9.12 4.41 8.67
CA GLU A 69 -10.04 4.63 7.55
C GLU A 69 -10.60 3.31 7.00
N CYS A 70 -9.99 2.18 7.35
CA CYS A 70 -10.41 0.82 7.01
C CYS A 70 -10.22 -0.08 8.23
N ASN A 71 -11.09 -1.07 8.42
CA ASN A 71 -11.06 -2.03 9.51
C ASN A 71 -11.23 -3.48 9.00
N PRO A 72 -10.76 -4.48 9.75
CA PRO A 72 -11.12 -5.86 9.50
C PRO A 72 -12.63 -6.04 9.35
N GLY A 73 -13.04 -6.71 8.28
CA GLY A 73 -14.44 -6.96 7.93
C GLY A 73 -15.07 -5.97 6.96
N ASP A 74 -14.47 -4.80 6.71
CA ASP A 74 -15.08 -3.76 5.86
C ASP A 74 -15.29 -4.21 4.40
N ASN A 75 -14.37 -5.00 3.84
CA ASN A 75 -14.41 -5.43 2.43
C ASN A 75 -15.05 -6.80 2.19
N LEU A 76 -15.62 -7.46 3.22
CA LEU A 76 -16.24 -8.79 3.08
C LEU A 76 -17.67 -8.76 2.52
N THR A 77 -18.20 -7.59 2.16
CA THR A 77 -19.65 -7.39 1.95
C THR A 77 -20.06 -6.82 0.59
N GLU A 78 -19.27 -7.00 -0.47
CA GLU A 78 -19.73 -6.62 -1.83
C GLU A 78 -20.69 -7.65 -2.47
N ASN A 79 -20.82 -8.88 -1.96
CA ASN A 79 -21.64 -9.93 -2.62
C ASN A 79 -22.67 -10.66 -1.74
N SER A 80 -22.99 -10.18 -0.53
CA SER A 80 -23.88 -10.94 0.37
C SER A 80 -24.97 -10.16 1.13
N LEU A 81 -25.40 -8.97 0.68
CA LEU A 81 -26.81 -8.48 0.72
C LEU A 81 -26.90 -7.00 0.27
N PRO A 82 -27.99 -6.57 -0.41
CA PRO A 82 -28.18 -5.19 -0.80
C PRO A 82 -28.56 -4.39 0.45
N THR A 83 -28.03 -3.16 0.56
CA THR A 83 -28.25 -2.20 1.66
C THR A 83 -27.45 -2.48 2.95
N HIS A 84 -26.29 -1.79 3.08
CA HIS A 84 -25.81 -1.00 4.23
C HIS A 84 -24.29 -1.14 4.36
N ARG A 85 -23.47 -0.10 4.22
CA ARG A 85 -23.60 1.14 4.99
C ARG A 85 -23.40 2.40 4.16
N ILE A 86 -24.41 3.24 4.26
CA ILE A 86 -24.24 4.68 4.39
C ILE A 86 -23.15 4.95 5.43
N GLY A 87 -21.93 5.16 4.95
CA GLY A 87 -20.87 5.95 5.58
C GLY A 87 -20.37 7.05 4.64
N ARG A 88 -21.08 7.28 3.53
CA ARG A 88 -20.90 8.44 2.66
C ARG A 88 -21.26 9.69 3.46
N ASN A 89 -20.25 10.33 4.04
CA ASN A 89 -20.16 11.78 4.26
C ASN A 89 -21.33 12.55 3.62
N THR A 90 -22.33 12.83 4.44
CA THR A 90 -23.68 13.33 4.14
C THR A 90 -23.71 14.79 3.64
N ALA A 91 -22.70 15.22 2.90
CA ALA A 91 -22.64 16.53 2.24
C ALA A 91 -22.63 16.42 0.70
N ARG A 92 -22.19 15.29 0.12
CA ARG A 92 -22.16 15.12 -1.35
C ARG A 92 -23.39 14.43 -1.94
N GLN A 93 -24.22 13.78 -1.14
CA GLN A 93 -25.39 13.06 -1.65
C GLN A 93 -26.63 13.94 -1.88
N LYS A 94 -26.62 15.19 -1.41
CA LYS A 94 -27.75 16.11 -1.61
C LYS A 94 -27.83 16.69 -3.04
N ALA A 95 -26.87 16.39 -3.91
CA ALA A 95 -26.84 16.87 -5.29
C ALA A 95 -27.60 15.98 -6.29
N LEU A 96 -28.05 14.78 -5.90
CA LEU A 96 -28.71 13.84 -6.82
C LEU A 96 -30.21 13.66 -6.60
N THR A 97 -30.85 14.43 -5.71
CA THR A 97 -32.31 14.34 -5.47
C THR A 97 -33.08 15.62 -5.75
N TRP A 98 -32.55 16.55 -6.55
CA TRP A 98 -33.34 17.68 -7.06
C TRP A 98 -33.55 17.57 -8.57
N ASN A 99 -34.37 16.60 -9.01
CA ASN A 99 -35.10 16.72 -10.27
C ASN A 99 -36.28 15.75 -10.28
N ASN A 100 -37.42 16.18 -9.72
CA ASN A 100 -38.77 15.68 -10.00
C ASN A 100 -39.79 16.56 -9.24
N GLY A 101 -40.02 17.75 -9.80
CA GLY A 101 -41.07 18.69 -9.40
C GLY A 101 -41.30 19.69 -10.50
#